data_AF-A0AAU5D728-F1
#
_entry.id   AF-A0AAU5D728-F1
#
_cell.length_a   1.000
_cell.length_b   1.000
_cell.length_c   1.000
_cell.angle_alpha   90.00
_cell.angle_beta   90.00
_cell.angle_gamma   90.00
#
_symmetry.space_group_name_H-M   'P 1'
#
loop_
_entity.id
_entity.type
_entity.pdbx_description
1 polymer ?
#
loop_
_entity_poly.entity_id
_entity_poly.type
_entity_poly.pdbx_seq_one_letter_code
_entity_poly.pdbx_strand_id
1 'polypeptide(L)'
;MKLLLDTHVVLWWLNGDLPDGARDLLARERWVYMSAVTPWELSVKQATGKVNAPEDIAQWAADSQFLALPIEAAHGVCAGRLPHHHRDPFDRILIAQAQTEGLTLVTRDKFIPLYDVPVLAV
;
A
#
# COMPACT_ATOMS: atom_id res chain seq x y z
N MET A 1 15.76 0.31 -3.54
CA MET A 1 15.06 -0.65 -2.66
C MET A 1 13.85 -1.22 -3.40
N LYS A 2 13.17 -2.25 -2.86
CA LYS A 2 11.83 -2.62 -3.31
C LYS A 2 10.81 -2.07 -2.31
N LEU A 3 9.97 -1.15 -2.74
CA LEU A 3 9.02 -0.44 -1.88
C LEU A 3 7.61 -0.94 -2.14
N LEU A 4 6.82 -1.12 -1.08
CA LEU A 4 5.37 -1.31 -1.17
C LEU A 4 4.70 -0.08 -0.59
N LEU A 5 3.84 0.57 -1.38
CA LEU A 5 3.08 1.73 -0.93
C LEU A 5 1.88 1.29 -0.09
N ASP A 6 1.71 1.92 1.05
CA ASP A 6 0.47 1.88 1.81
C ASP A 6 -0.64 2.67 1.07
N THR A 7 -1.90 2.30 1.26
CA THR A 7 -3.04 2.92 0.57
C THR A 7 -3.14 4.42 0.85
N HIS A 8 -2.84 4.90 2.07
CA HIS A 8 -2.87 6.36 2.30
C HIS A 8 -1.73 7.09 1.60
N VAL A 9 -0.58 6.45 1.37
CA VAL A 9 0.53 7.04 0.60
C VAL A 9 0.11 7.23 -0.85
N VAL A 10 -0.61 6.24 -1.39
CA VAL A 10 -1.20 6.32 -2.72
C VAL A 10 -2.28 7.40 -2.80
N LEU A 11 -3.12 7.55 -1.77
CA LEU A 11 -4.09 8.65 -1.68
C LEU A 11 -3.42 10.03 -1.65
N TRP A 12 -2.34 10.18 -0.90
CA TRP A 12 -1.59 11.44 -0.89
C TRP A 12 -0.92 11.72 -2.22
N TRP A 13 -0.39 10.70 -2.89
CA TRP A 13 0.13 10.82 -4.24
C TRP A 13 -0.97 11.30 -5.20
N LEU A 14 -2.13 10.67 -5.17
CA LEU A 14 -3.32 11.01 -5.96
C LEU A 14 -3.76 12.47 -5.78
N ASN A 15 -3.81 12.93 -4.52
CA ASN A 15 -4.28 14.28 -4.19
C ASN A 15 -3.19 15.35 -4.33
N GLY A 16 -1.94 14.95 -4.56
CA GLY A 16 -0.80 15.88 -4.57
C GLY A 16 -0.32 16.30 -3.17
N ASP A 17 -0.83 15.67 -2.11
CA ASP A 17 -0.53 15.95 -0.71
C ASP A 17 0.70 15.20 -0.18
N LEU A 18 1.35 14.38 -1.01
CA LEU A 18 2.52 13.60 -0.59
C LEU A 18 3.70 14.54 -0.26
N PRO A 19 4.32 14.42 0.93
CA PRO A 19 5.47 15.24 1.33
C PRO A 19 6.62 15.17 0.32
N ASP A 20 7.34 16.28 0.11
CA ASP A 20 8.39 16.40 -0.90
C ASP A 20 9.48 15.31 -0.75
N GLY A 21 9.91 15.01 0.48
CA GLY A 21 10.90 13.97 0.72
C GLY A 21 10.45 12.57 0.29
N ALA A 22 9.16 12.25 0.48
CA ALA A 22 8.58 10.99 0.03
C ALA A 22 8.41 10.99 -1.50
N ARG A 23 7.99 12.11 -2.09
CA ARG A 23 7.87 12.27 -3.55
C ARG A 23 9.23 12.08 -4.24
N ASP A 24 10.28 12.71 -3.72
CA ASP A 24 11.65 12.59 -4.23
C ASP A 24 12.17 11.15 -4.13
N LEU A 25 11.85 10.45 -3.05
CA LEU A 25 12.18 9.04 -2.89
C LEU A 25 11.50 8.19 -3.96
N LEU A 26 10.19 8.35 -4.16
CA LEU A 26 9.43 7.59 -5.14
C LEU A 26 9.90 7.89 -6.58
N ALA A 27 10.37 9.10 -6.86
CA ALA A 27 10.93 9.47 -8.15
C ALA A 27 12.31 8.84 -8.43
N ARG A 28 13.08 8.51 -7.38
CA ARG A 28 14.43 7.93 -7.50
C ARG A 28 14.41 6.40 -7.50
N GLU A 29 13.40 5.80 -6.88
CA GLU A 29 13.33 4.36 -6.71
C GLU A 29 12.68 3.67 -7.91
N ARG A 30 13.35 2.62 -8.41
CA ARG A 30 12.91 1.90 -9.61
C ARG A 30 11.81 0.88 -9.33
N TRP A 31 11.79 0.32 -8.12
CA TRP A 31 10.93 -0.82 -7.78
C TRP A 31 9.92 -0.40 -6.71
N VAL A 32 8.96 0.42 -7.13
CA VAL A 32 7.87 0.89 -6.28
C VAL A 32 6.60 0.16 -6.67
N TYR A 33 6.04 -0.61 -5.75
CA TYR A 33 4.89 -1.47 -5.97
C TYR A 33 3.62 -0.86 -5.38
N MET A 34 2.51 -1.03 -6.09
CA MET A 34 1.15 -0.83 -5.60
C MET A 34 0.46 -2.19 -5.52
N SER A 35 0.00 -2.56 -4.32
CA SER A 35 -0.80 -3.77 -4.15
C SER A 35 -2.18 -3.62 -4.78
N ALA A 36 -2.73 -4.72 -5.32
CA ALA A 36 -4.14 -4.79 -5.70
C ALA A 36 -5.12 -4.51 -4.53
N VAL A 37 -4.63 -4.54 -3.28
CA VAL A 37 -5.36 -4.11 -2.07
C VAL A 37 -5.70 -2.64 -2.13
N THR A 38 -4.81 -1.80 -2.65
CA THR A 38 -5.02 -0.35 -2.71
C THR A 38 -6.24 0.02 -3.55
N PRO A 39 -6.38 -0.38 -4.84
CA PRO A 39 -7.59 -0.07 -5.60
C PRO A 39 -8.84 -0.73 -4.99
N TRP A 40 -8.72 -1.91 -4.37
CA TRP A 40 -9.82 -2.53 -3.64
C TRP A 40 -10.29 -1.65 -2.47
N GLU A 41 -9.38 -1.20 -1.60
CA GLU A 41 -9.70 -0.34 -0.46
C GLU A 41 -10.22 1.04 -0.91
N LEU A 42 -9.64 1.62 -1.97
CA LEU A 42 -10.12 2.86 -2.58
C LEU A 42 -11.57 2.73 -3.05
N SER A 43 -11.92 1.64 -3.75
CA SER A 43 -13.29 1.42 -4.22
C SER A 43 -14.30 1.31 -3.06
N VAL A 44 -13.93 0.65 -1.96
CA VAL A 44 -14.77 0.54 -0.75
C VAL A 44 -14.95 1.92 -0.09
N LYS A 45 -13.88 2.72 0.00
CA LYS A 45 -13.94 4.07 0.56
C LYS A 45 -14.72 5.04 -0.34
N GLN A 46 -14.61 4.91 -1.66
CA GLN A 46 -15.35 5.72 -2.63
C GLN A 46 -16.86 5.42 -2.54
N ALA A 47 -17.24 4.13 -2.50
CA ALA A 47 -18.63 3.72 -2.35
C ALA A 47 -19.28 4.20 -1.03
N THR A 48 -18.46 4.44 0.00
CA THR A 48 -18.92 4.99 1.30
C THR A 48 -18.76 6.51 1.41
N GLY A 49 -18.37 7.20 0.33
CA GLY A 49 -18.22 8.66 0.29
C GLY A 49 -17.07 9.20 1.15
N LYS A 50 -16.12 8.34 1.55
CA LYS A 50 -15.02 8.71 2.45
C LYS A 50 -13.81 9.31 1.75
N VAL A 51 -13.67 9.05 0.45
CA VAL A 51 -12.56 9.55 -0.37
C VAL A 51 -13.05 9.98 -1.74
N ASN A 52 -12.39 11.00 -2.28
CA ASN A 52 -12.46 11.32 -3.70
C ASN A 52 -11.37 10.51 -4.40
N ALA A 53 -11.77 9.54 -5.22
CA ALA A 53 -10.89 8.73 -6.05
C ALA A 53 -11.34 8.83 -7.51
N PRO A 54 -10.48 8.52 -8.49
CA PRO A 54 -10.87 8.45 -9.90
C PRO A 54 -12.13 7.59 -10.10
N GLU A 55 -12.96 7.94 -11.09
CA GLU A 55 -14.16 7.16 -11.41
C GLU A 55 -13.81 5.73 -11.85
N ASP A 56 -12.80 5.60 -12.73
CA ASP A 56 -12.22 4.32 -13.11
C ASP A 56 -10.90 4.08 -12.35
N ILE A 57 -11.03 3.53 -11.14
CA ILE A 57 -9.88 3.21 -10.26
C ILE A 57 -8.98 2.15 -10.90
N ALA A 58 -9.55 1.20 -11.65
CA ALA A 58 -8.79 0.11 -12.27
C ALA A 58 -7.90 0.63 -13.40
N GLN A 59 -8.45 1.45 -14.29
CA GLN A 59 -7.71 2.11 -15.35
C GLN A 59 -6.63 3.04 -14.78
N TRP A 60 -6.98 3.84 -13.76
CA TRP A 60 -6.01 4.70 -13.09
C TRP A 60 -4.85 3.92 -12.48
N ALA A 61 -5.11 2.79 -11.83
CA ALA A 61 -4.06 1.96 -11.24
C ALA A 61 -3.16 1.36 -12.34
N ALA A 62 -3.74 0.93 -13.46
CA ALA A 62 -3.01 0.39 -14.61
C ALA A 62 -2.12 1.44 -15.30
N ASP A 63 -2.57 2.70 -15.36
CA ASP A 63 -1.83 3.82 -15.94
C ASP A 63 -0.83 4.46 -14.96
N SER A 64 -0.86 4.05 -13.69
CA SER A 64 0.05 4.57 -12.68
C SER A 64 1.50 4.15 -12.96
N GLN A 65 2.46 4.96 -12.49
CA GLN A 65 3.89 4.64 -12.61
C GLN A 65 4.34 3.49 -11.69
N PHE A 66 3.45 2.98 -10.83
CA PHE A 66 3.79 1.99 -9.82
C PHE A 66 3.58 0.58 -10.37
N LEU A 67 4.46 -0.34 -9.98
CA LEU A 67 4.39 -1.73 -10.40
C LEU A 67 3.22 -2.41 -9.69
N ALA A 68 2.31 -3.01 -10.45
CA ALA A 68 1.20 -3.77 -9.88
C ALA A 68 1.73 -5.00 -9.10
N LEU A 69 1.20 -5.22 -7.90
CA LEU A 69 1.47 -6.40 -7.08
C LEU A 69 0.16 -7.17 -6.83
N PRO A 70 -0.06 -8.31 -7.52
CA PRO A 70 -1.26 -9.12 -7.31
C PRO A 70 -1.26 -9.74 -5.90
N ILE A 71 -2.45 -10.09 -5.42
CA ILE A 71 -2.62 -10.85 -4.18
C ILE A 71 -2.68 -12.34 -4.52
N GLU A 72 -1.78 -13.11 -3.93
CA GLU A 72 -1.73 -14.55 -4.05
C GLU A 72 -2.23 -15.23 -2.77
N ALA A 73 -2.59 -16.51 -2.87
CA ALA A 73 -3.05 -17.29 -1.72
C ALA A 73 -2.03 -17.30 -0.56
N ALA A 74 -0.73 -17.30 -0.88
CA ALA A 74 0.35 -17.23 0.11
C ALA A 74 0.27 -15.96 0.96
N HIS A 75 -0.05 -14.81 0.35
CA HIS A 75 -0.24 -13.55 1.06
C HIS A 75 -1.42 -13.64 2.03
N GLY A 76 -2.53 -14.24 1.60
CA GLY A 76 -3.71 -14.44 2.45
C GLY A 76 -3.42 -15.34 3.67
N VAL A 77 -2.71 -16.45 3.48
CA VAL A 77 -2.31 -17.34 4.57
C VAL A 77 -1.35 -16.65 5.54
N CYS A 78 -0.38 -15.88 5.02
CA CYS A 78 0.54 -15.08 5.84
C CYS A 78 -0.24 -14.04 6.66
N ALA A 79 -1.15 -13.28 6.04
CA ALA A 79 -1.98 -12.28 6.70
C ALA A 79 -2.83 -12.87 7.84
N GLY A 80 -3.34 -14.09 7.68
CA GLY A 80 -4.08 -14.81 8.73
C GLY A 80 -3.24 -15.21 9.94
N ARG A 81 -1.91 -15.32 9.79
CA ARG A 81 -0.97 -15.72 10.85
C ARG A 81 -0.30 -14.55 11.57
N LEU A 82 -0.44 -13.34 11.04
CA LEU A 82 0.13 -12.14 11.64
C LEU A 82 -0.39 -11.91 13.07
N PRO A 83 0.45 -11.38 13.98
CA PRO A 83 0.00 -10.87 15.27
C PRO A 83 -1.20 -9.92 15.17
N HIS A 84 -2.01 -9.86 16.23
CA HIS A 84 -3.25 -9.10 16.26
C HIS A 84 -3.04 -7.61 16.64
N HIS A 85 -2.13 -6.92 15.95
CA HIS A 85 -1.96 -5.46 16.12
C HIS A 85 -2.95 -4.66 15.25
N HIS A 86 -3.27 -5.15 14.04
CA HIS A 86 -4.32 -4.62 13.18
C HIS A 86 -5.54 -5.54 13.12
N ARG A 87 -6.73 -4.92 13.11
CA ARG A 87 -8.02 -5.57 12.81
C ARG A 87 -8.43 -5.42 11.36
N ASP A 88 -7.95 -4.39 10.67
CA ASP A 88 -8.28 -4.15 9.27
C ASP A 88 -7.63 -5.25 8.40
N PRO A 89 -8.41 -6.01 7.60
CA PRO A 89 -7.83 -6.99 6.70
C PRO A 89 -6.91 -6.37 5.64
N PHE A 90 -7.10 -5.11 5.23
CA PHE A 90 -6.29 -4.44 4.21
C PHE A 90 -4.85 -4.19 4.69
N ASP A 91 -4.69 -3.66 5.90
CA ASP A 91 -3.37 -3.46 6.51
C ASP A 91 -2.63 -4.81 6.65
N ARG A 92 -3.36 -5.84 7.10
CA ARG A 92 -2.79 -7.17 7.32
C ARG A 92 -2.28 -7.80 6.02
N ILE A 93 -3.00 -7.63 4.91
CA ILE A 93 -2.56 -8.19 3.63
C ILE A 93 -1.39 -7.38 3.02
N LEU A 94 -1.33 -6.06 3.22
CA LEU A 94 -0.18 -5.23 2.85
C LEU A 94 1.10 -5.66 3.60
N ILE A 95 0.99 -5.86 4.92
CA ILE A 95 2.08 -6.38 5.75
C ILE A 95 2.52 -7.77 5.24
N ALA A 96 1.56 -8.66 4.97
CA ALA A 96 1.85 -10.00 4.50
C ALA A 96 2.55 -10.02 3.13
N GLN A 97 2.14 -9.17 2.21
CA GLN A 97 2.82 -8.99 0.92
C GLN A 97 4.24 -8.48 1.10
N ALA A 98 4.44 -7.47 1.95
CA ALA A 98 5.77 -6.96 2.22
C ALA A 98 6.70 -8.02 2.83
N GLN A 99 6.20 -8.83 3.77
CA GLN A 99 6.96 -9.94 4.34
C GLN A 99 7.27 -11.03 3.30
N THR A 100 6.27 -11.42 2.50
CA THR A 100 6.41 -12.53 1.54
C THR A 100 7.34 -12.16 0.37
N GLU A 101 7.26 -10.91 -0.10
CA GLU A 101 7.97 -10.43 -1.28
C GLU A 101 9.31 -9.72 -0.95
N GLY A 102 9.63 -9.56 0.34
CA GLY A 102 10.82 -8.87 0.82
C GLY A 102 10.82 -7.37 0.47
N LEU A 103 9.70 -6.70 0.70
CA LEU A 103 9.49 -5.27 0.39
C LEU A 103 9.55 -4.42 1.66
N THR A 104 9.96 -3.16 1.49
CA THR A 104 9.87 -2.13 2.53
C THR A 104 8.54 -1.39 2.41
N LEU A 105 7.74 -1.39 3.48
CA LEU A 105 6.47 -0.66 3.50
C LEU A 105 6.72 0.83 3.68
N VAL A 106 6.18 1.64 2.77
CA VAL A 106 6.15 3.10 2.88
C VAL A 106 4.83 3.49 3.52
N THR A 107 4.87 3.95 4.76
CA THR A 107 3.65 4.16 5.57
C THR A 107 3.87 5.23 6.65
N ARG A 108 2.77 5.80 7.17
CA ARG A 108 2.77 6.62 8.40
C ARG A 108 2.24 5.83 9.61
N ASP A 109 1.85 4.58 9.41
CA ASP A 109 1.26 3.77 10.47
C ASP A 109 2.33 3.35 11.48
N LYS A 110 2.16 3.80 12.73
CA LYS A 110 3.08 3.55 13.84
C LYS A 110 3.02 2.12 14.40
N PHE A 111 2.01 1.34 14.04
CA PHE A 111 1.83 -0.05 14.47
C PHE A 111 2.43 -1.04 13.48
N ILE A 112 2.63 -0.67 12.20
CA ILE A 112 3.31 -1.54 11.22
C ILE A 112 4.72 -1.96 11.68
N PRO A 113 5.54 -1.11 12.33
CA PRO A 113 6.83 -1.53 12.90
C PRO A 113 6.75 -2.59 14.01
N LEU A 114 5.56 -2.92 14.53
CA LEU A 114 5.39 -4.04 15.47
C LEU A 114 5.42 -5.41 14.78
N TYR A 115 5.36 -5.43 13.45
CA TYR A 115 5.54 -6.62 12.63
C TYR A 115 6.98 -6.74 12.17
N ASP A 116 7.40 -7.96 11.85
CA ASP A 116 8.73 -8.23 11.27
C ASP A 116 8.76 -7.84 9.79
N VAL A 117 8.76 -6.53 9.51
CA VAL A 117 8.78 -5.97 8.16
C VAL A 117 9.57 -4.65 8.15
N PRO A 118 10.42 -4.40 7.15
CA PRO A 118 11.10 -3.12 7.04
C PRO A 118 10.11 -2.01 6.70
N VAL A 119 10.26 -0.86 7.36
CA VAL A 119 9.37 0.30 7.21
C VAL A 119 10.19 1.55 6.84
N LEU A 120 9.64 2.32 5.91
CA LEU A 120 10.05 3.68 5.63
C LEU A 120 8.91 4.61 6.03
N ALA A 121 9.12 5.38 7.10
CA ALA A 121 8.14 6.31 7.62
C ALA A 121 8.03 7.56 6.74
N VAL A 122 6.79 7.99 6.44
CA VAL A 122 6.47 9.19 5.66
C VAL A 122 5.45 10.08 6.35
#